data_AF-A0A947UNR9-F1
#
_entry.id   AF-A0A947UNR9-F1
#
_cell.length_a   1.000
_cell.length_b   1.000
_cell.length_c   1.000
_cell.angle_alpha   90.00
_cell.angle_beta   90.00
_cell.angle_gamma   90.00
#
_symmetry.space_group_name_H-M   'P 1'
#
loop_
_entity.id
_entity.type
_entity.pdbx_description
1 polymer ?
#
loop_
_entity_poly.entity_id
_entity_poly.type
_entity_poly.pdbx_seq_one_letter_code
_entity_poly.pdbx_strand_id
1 'polypeptide(L)'
;MSPAKIEELFDLLRAACARQFRFNQRRITAGMRYVGKEGHGKDLVHVFRDATTHSQIVLDSTFATLREKHGDKPHWTEAEKARYQASDAEIDAEIAARQAELEFTRNSALYLDHKAQLLTHYKEWPGYQPGGTSPREAARLLIVALAEAGDARLAAYAEHVGATDPEHLAHLLLSPCHLEIEASKAAAST
;
A
#
# COMPACT_ATOMS: atom_id res chain seq x y z
N MET A 1 11.93 -19.12 12.40
CA MET A 1 12.44 -18.04 13.29
C MET A 1 11.26 -17.55 14.11
N SER A 2 11.40 -17.30 15.41
CA SER A 2 10.27 -16.86 16.24
C SER A 2 9.91 -15.39 15.97
N PRO A 3 8.65 -14.97 16.15
CA PRO A 3 8.24 -13.57 16.02
C PRO A 3 9.09 -12.61 16.86
N ALA A 4 9.38 -12.96 18.11
CA ALA A 4 10.23 -12.14 19.00
C ALA A 4 11.64 -11.88 18.42
N LYS A 5 12.27 -12.90 17.82
CA LYS A 5 13.59 -12.75 17.19
C LYS A 5 13.55 -11.88 15.94
N ILE A 6 12.42 -11.88 15.22
CA ILE A 6 12.24 -11.00 14.07
C ILE A 6 12.12 -9.55 14.55
N GLU A 7 11.38 -9.30 15.62
CA GLU A 7 11.26 -7.95 16.20
C GLU A 7 12.61 -7.41 16.67
N GLU A 8 13.42 -8.23 17.37
CA GLU A 8 14.79 -7.86 17.76
C GLU A 8 15.65 -7.48 16.54
N LEU A 9 15.52 -8.19 15.42
CA LEU A 9 16.23 -7.83 14.19
C LEU A 9 15.71 -6.52 13.58
N PHE A 10 14.41 -6.24 13.69
CA PHE A 10 13.84 -4.96 13.26
C PHE A 10 14.34 -3.79 14.13
N ASP A 11 14.52 -3.98 15.44
CA ASP A 11 15.16 -2.99 16.32
C ASP A 11 16.58 -2.66 15.85
N LEU A 12 17.38 -3.69 15.57
CA LEU A 12 18.74 -3.52 15.05
C LEU A 12 18.75 -2.84 13.69
N LEU A 13 17.84 -3.23 12.79
CA LEU A 13 17.71 -2.62 11.46
C LEU A 13 17.36 -1.14 11.57
N ARG A 14 16.35 -0.78 12.38
CA ARG A 14 15.93 0.62 12.61
C ARG A 14 17.09 1.46 13.11
N ALA A 15 17.82 0.97 14.12
CA ALA A 15 18.97 1.67 14.68
C ALA A 15 20.11 1.83 13.66
N ALA A 16 20.41 0.78 12.89
CA ALA A 16 21.45 0.81 11.86
C ALA A 16 21.09 1.79 10.72
N CYS A 17 19.87 1.71 10.20
CA CYS A 17 19.40 2.56 9.09
C CYS A 17 19.29 4.04 9.49
N ALA A 18 18.82 4.34 10.71
CA ALA A 18 18.80 5.71 11.23
C ALA A 18 20.22 6.29 11.33
N ARG A 19 21.18 5.49 11.82
CA ARG A 19 22.58 5.91 11.97
C ARG A 19 23.30 6.09 10.63
N GLN A 20 23.09 5.18 9.69
CA GLN A 20 23.89 5.11 8.45
C GLN A 20 23.28 5.89 7.29
N PHE A 21 21.95 5.90 7.18
CA PHE A 21 21.25 6.47 6.03
C PHE A 21 20.29 7.60 6.40
N ARG A 22 20.19 7.93 7.70
CA ARG A 22 19.19 8.86 8.25
C ARG A 22 17.74 8.44 7.96
N PHE A 23 17.53 7.14 7.75
CA PHE A 23 16.18 6.63 7.51
C PHE A 23 15.34 6.77 8.78
N ASN A 24 14.11 7.21 8.60
CA ASN A 24 13.12 7.33 9.65
C ASN A 24 12.66 5.93 10.09
N GLN A 25 12.71 5.69 11.40
CA GLN A 25 12.37 4.39 11.98
C GLN A 25 10.90 3.99 11.77
N ARG A 26 9.97 4.96 11.75
CA ARG A 26 8.55 4.70 11.44
C ARG A 26 8.40 4.19 10.01
N ARG A 27 9.15 4.77 9.06
CA ARG A 27 9.12 4.32 7.66
C ARG A 27 9.70 2.92 7.50
N ILE A 28 10.79 2.61 8.20
CA ILE A 28 11.37 1.25 8.19
C ILE A 28 10.37 0.23 8.74
N THR A 29 9.72 0.55 9.86
CA THR A 29 8.73 -0.35 10.49
C THR A 29 7.53 -0.59 9.58
N ALA A 30 7.02 0.45 8.91
CA ALA A 30 5.86 0.32 8.03
C ALA A 30 6.20 -0.29 6.66
N GLY A 31 7.43 -0.08 6.16
CA GLY A 31 7.80 -0.38 4.77
C GLY A 31 8.57 -1.68 4.57
N MET A 32 9.28 -2.19 5.58
CA MET A 32 10.18 -3.35 5.43
C MET A 32 9.55 -4.65 5.92
N ARG A 33 9.85 -5.75 5.22
CA ARG A 33 9.55 -7.12 5.66
C ARG A 33 10.83 -7.94 5.75
N TYR A 34 10.89 -8.83 6.74
CA TYR A 34 11.98 -9.80 6.87
C TYR A 34 11.80 -10.93 5.84
N VAL A 35 12.83 -11.18 5.03
CA VAL A 35 12.83 -12.20 3.98
C VAL A 35 13.49 -13.48 4.46
N GLY A 36 14.57 -13.37 5.23
CA GLY A 36 15.32 -14.52 5.70
C GLY A 36 16.80 -14.21 5.90
N LYS A 37 17.59 -15.28 5.92
CA LYS A 37 19.05 -15.22 6.07
C LYS A 37 19.73 -15.67 4.79
N GLU A 38 20.86 -15.07 4.47
CA GLU A 38 21.74 -15.47 3.36
C GLU A 38 23.17 -15.65 3.88
N GLY A 39 23.97 -16.48 3.20
CA GLY A 39 25.36 -16.76 3.61
C GLY A 39 25.51 -17.89 4.62
N HIS A 40 26.75 -18.17 5.02
CA HIS A 40 27.12 -19.26 5.92
C HIS A 40 28.20 -18.82 6.91
N GLY A 41 28.20 -19.40 8.11
CA GLY A 41 29.24 -19.17 9.11
C GLY A 41 29.34 -17.70 9.52
N LYS A 42 30.50 -17.08 9.26
CA LYS A 42 30.79 -15.68 9.62
C LYS A 42 30.20 -14.66 8.63
N ASP A 43 29.77 -15.10 7.46
CA ASP A 43 29.20 -14.23 6.41
C ASP A 43 27.67 -14.29 6.40
N LEU A 44 27.06 -14.68 7.52
CA LEU A 44 25.60 -14.79 7.64
C LEU A 44 24.98 -13.41 7.80
N VAL A 45 24.04 -13.08 6.93
CA VAL A 45 23.36 -11.79 6.93
C VAL A 45 21.84 -11.95 6.91
N HIS A 46 21.13 -10.97 7.45
CA HIS A 46 19.68 -10.90 7.50
C HIS A 46 19.16 -9.99 6.40
N VAL A 47 18.22 -10.47 5.59
CA VAL A 47 17.71 -9.75 4.43
C VAL A 47 16.32 -9.21 4.73
N PHE A 48 16.17 -7.90 4.52
CA PHE A 48 14.92 -7.18 4.55
C PHE A 48 14.61 -6.67 3.15
N ARG A 49 13.32 -6.64 2.80
CA ARG A 49 12.85 -6.12 1.52
C ARG A 49 11.73 -5.13 1.74
N ASP A 50 11.68 -4.08 0.94
CA ASP A 50 10.54 -3.18 0.88
C ASP A 50 9.26 -3.96 0.48
N ALA A 51 8.11 -3.57 1.05
CA ALA A 51 6.84 -4.22 0.77
C ALA A 51 6.27 -3.83 -0.61
N THR A 52 6.60 -2.63 -1.07
CA THR A 52 6.08 -1.99 -2.28
C THR A 52 7.07 -2.05 -3.46
N THR A 53 8.36 -2.19 -3.18
CA THR A 53 9.42 -2.24 -4.18
C THR A 53 10.29 -3.48 -4.00
N HIS A 54 11.27 -3.65 -4.88
CA HIS A 54 12.25 -4.74 -4.78
C HIS A 54 13.49 -4.33 -3.97
N SER A 55 13.50 -3.13 -3.37
CA SER A 55 14.58 -2.61 -2.56
C SER A 55 14.90 -3.53 -1.39
N GLN A 56 16.19 -3.80 -1.17
CA GLN A 56 16.64 -4.69 -0.10
C GLN A 56 17.68 -4.02 0.79
N ILE A 57 17.58 -4.31 2.09
CA ILE A 57 18.60 -3.96 3.09
C ILE A 57 19.11 -5.27 3.68
N VAL A 58 20.44 -5.39 3.73
CA VAL A 58 21.11 -6.48 4.41
C VAL A 58 21.59 -5.97 5.76
N LEU A 59 21.25 -6.69 6.82
CA LEU A 59 21.75 -6.46 8.17
C LEU A 59 22.77 -7.55 8.51
N ASP A 60 24.02 -7.13 8.68
CA ASP A 60 25.09 -7.96 9.26
C ASP A 60 25.38 -7.44 10.67
N SER A 61 24.99 -8.21 11.68
CA SER A 61 25.07 -7.82 13.09
C SER A 61 24.36 -6.47 13.33
N THR A 62 25.11 -5.37 13.38
CA THR A 62 24.61 -4.01 13.62
C THR A 62 24.80 -3.07 12.43
N PHE A 63 25.31 -3.58 11.31
CA PHE A 63 25.61 -2.81 10.10
C PHE A 63 24.58 -3.11 9.01
N ALA A 64 23.94 -2.08 8.47
CA ALA A 64 23.02 -2.20 7.36
C ALA A 64 23.70 -1.81 6.03
N THR A 65 23.37 -2.54 4.97
CA THR A 65 23.86 -2.28 3.60
C THR A 65 22.69 -2.26 2.64
N LEU A 66 22.53 -1.15 1.91
CA LEU A 66 21.54 -1.04 0.83
C LEU A 66 22.02 -1.87 -0.37
N ARG A 67 21.21 -2.83 -0.83
CA ARG A 67 21.52 -3.62 -2.04
C ARG A 67 21.11 -2.84 -3.29
N GLU A 68 21.89 -1.84 -3.66
CA GLU A 68 21.56 -0.97 -4.79
C GLU A 68 21.57 -1.70 -6.15
N LYS A 69 22.40 -2.76 -6.28
CA LYS A 69 22.69 -3.47 -7.55
C LYS A 69 22.22 -4.93 -7.59
N HIS A 70 21.36 -5.38 -6.67
CA HIS A 70 20.98 -6.79 -6.61
C HIS A 70 19.80 -7.11 -7.55
N GLY A 71 20.06 -7.49 -8.79
CA GLY A 71 19.03 -7.90 -9.77
C GLY A 71 19.09 -7.06 -11.05
N ASP A 72 18.11 -7.23 -11.93
CA ASP A 72 18.11 -6.59 -13.26
C ASP A 72 17.74 -5.10 -13.24
N LYS A 73 17.28 -4.56 -12.10
CA LYS A 73 16.90 -3.15 -11.93
C LYS A 73 17.64 -2.52 -10.74
N PRO A 74 17.90 -1.20 -10.73
CA PRO A 74 18.42 -0.52 -9.55
C PRO A 74 17.39 -0.60 -8.42
N HIS A 75 17.85 -1.00 -7.24
CA HIS A 75 16.96 -1.33 -6.11
C HIS A 75 17.02 -0.29 -4.98
N TRP A 76 17.63 0.86 -5.20
CA TRP A 76 17.53 2.02 -4.31
C TRP A 76 17.75 3.29 -5.10
N THR A 77 16.67 3.88 -5.59
CA THR A 77 16.69 5.20 -6.23
C THR A 77 16.80 6.30 -5.18
N GLU A 78 17.25 7.48 -5.60
CA GLU A 78 17.32 8.65 -4.70
C GLU A 78 15.93 9.05 -4.18
N ALA A 79 14.88 8.88 -5.00
CA ALA A 79 13.50 9.12 -4.57
C ALA A 79 13.05 8.15 -3.46
N GLU A 80 13.42 6.87 -3.56
CA GLU A 80 13.12 5.89 -2.51
C GLU A 80 13.90 6.21 -1.23
N LYS A 81 15.19 6.54 -1.33
CA LYS A 81 15.99 6.95 -0.17
C LYS A 81 15.39 8.19 0.49
N ALA A 82 14.99 9.20 -0.28
CA ALA A 82 14.33 10.41 0.22
C ALA A 82 13.03 10.08 0.95
N ARG A 83 12.19 9.18 0.40
CA ARG A 83 10.96 8.71 1.08
C ARG A 83 11.27 8.05 2.44
N TYR A 84 12.36 7.29 2.52
CA TYR A 84 12.82 6.69 3.77
C TYR A 84 13.44 7.69 4.74
N GLN A 85 13.95 8.83 4.26
CA GLN A 85 14.47 9.93 5.07
C GLN A 85 13.40 10.94 5.50
N ALA A 86 12.15 10.78 5.06
CA ALA A 86 11.05 11.66 5.42
C ALA A 86 10.93 11.82 6.95
N SER A 87 10.74 13.06 7.39
CA SER A 87 10.45 13.41 8.77
C SER A 87 9.11 12.84 9.24
N ASP A 88 8.90 12.77 10.55
CA ASP A 88 7.62 12.32 11.12
C ASP A 88 6.46 13.21 10.64
N ALA A 89 6.68 14.52 10.53
CA ALA A 89 5.67 15.46 10.04
C ALA A 89 5.30 15.19 8.57
N GLU A 90 6.26 14.85 7.71
CA GLU A 90 5.99 14.47 6.32
C GLU A 90 5.26 13.13 6.22
N ILE A 91 5.61 12.17 7.08
CA ILE A 91 4.90 10.88 7.18
C ILE A 91 3.46 11.12 7.62
N ASP A 92 3.24 11.94 8.64
CA ASP A 92 1.90 12.25 9.16
C ASP A 92 1.07 13.01 8.12
N ALA A 93 1.69 13.94 7.38
CA ALA A 93 1.03 14.64 6.27
C ALA A 93 0.64 13.68 5.13
N GLU A 94 1.50 12.72 4.77
CA GLU A 94 1.17 11.68 3.77
C GLU A 94 0.00 10.80 4.23
N ILE A 95 -0.02 10.40 5.51
CA ILE A 95 -1.11 9.60 6.09
C ILE A 95 -2.41 10.40 6.08
N ALA A 96 -2.37 11.65 6.54
CA ALA A 96 -3.55 12.53 6.57
C ALA A 96 -4.10 12.78 5.16
N ALA A 97 -3.22 13.00 4.16
CA ALA A 97 -3.64 13.16 2.77
C ALA A 97 -4.34 11.90 2.23
N ARG A 98 -3.81 10.71 2.51
CA ARG A 98 -4.46 9.43 2.12
C ARG A 98 -5.80 9.21 2.82
N GLN A 99 -5.91 9.60 4.08
CA GLN A 99 -7.18 9.52 4.81
C GLN A 99 -8.22 10.48 4.23
N ALA A 100 -7.82 11.70 3.91
CA ALA A 100 -8.70 12.68 3.27
C ALA A 100 -9.16 12.23 1.89
N GLU A 101 -8.27 11.64 1.08
CA GLU A 101 -8.62 11.06 -0.22
C GLU A 101 -9.62 9.90 -0.07
N LEU A 102 -9.37 8.97 0.86
CA LEU A 102 -10.29 7.87 1.15
C LEU A 102 -11.67 8.37 1.59
N GLU A 103 -11.71 9.38 2.47
CA GLU A 103 -12.94 10.00 2.95
C GLU A 103 -13.69 10.72 1.82
N PHE A 104 -12.97 11.47 0.98
CA PHE A 104 -13.55 12.09 -0.20
C PHE A 104 -14.17 11.04 -1.13
N THR A 105 -13.42 9.99 -1.48
CA THR A 105 -13.94 8.93 -2.35
C THR A 105 -15.18 8.29 -1.75
N ARG A 106 -15.14 7.94 -0.46
CA ARG A 106 -16.28 7.33 0.25
C ARG A 106 -17.53 8.20 0.24
N ASN A 107 -17.38 9.52 0.25
CA ASN A 107 -18.48 10.48 0.27
C ASN A 107 -18.82 11.05 -1.12
N SER A 108 -18.09 10.64 -2.16
CA SER A 108 -18.34 11.10 -3.53
C SER A 108 -19.66 10.54 -4.08
N ALA A 109 -20.40 11.34 -4.85
CA ALA A 109 -21.62 10.89 -5.50
C ALA A 109 -21.39 9.66 -6.39
N LEU A 110 -20.26 9.64 -7.11
CA LEU A 110 -19.83 8.51 -7.94
C LEU A 110 -19.76 7.22 -7.11
N TYR A 111 -19.08 7.24 -5.97
CA TYR A 111 -18.97 6.05 -5.13
C TYR A 111 -20.32 5.67 -4.54
N LEU A 112 -21.07 6.62 -3.98
CA LEU A 112 -22.35 6.33 -3.32
C LEU A 112 -23.36 5.69 -4.27
N ASP A 113 -23.43 6.16 -5.53
CA ASP A 113 -24.34 5.63 -6.54
C ASP A 113 -23.96 4.22 -7.01
N HIS A 114 -22.66 3.91 -7.06
CA HIS A 114 -22.15 2.63 -7.55
C HIS A 114 -21.73 1.66 -6.44
N LYS A 115 -21.75 2.08 -5.17
CA LYS A 115 -21.29 1.30 -4.00
C LYS A 115 -21.89 -0.09 -3.96
N ALA A 116 -23.22 -0.18 -4.12
CA ALA A 116 -23.92 -1.47 -4.07
C ALA A 116 -23.43 -2.41 -5.17
N GLN A 117 -23.25 -1.91 -6.39
CA GLN A 117 -22.72 -2.66 -7.53
C GLN A 117 -21.26 -3.10 -7.28
N LEU A 118 -20.41 -2.22 -6.76
CA LEU A 118 -19.00 -2.54 -6.50
C LEU A 118 -18.84 -3.63 -5.43
N LEU A 119 -19.68 -3.60 -4.38
CA LEU A 119 -19.59 -4.53 -3.26
C LEU A 119 -20.00 -5.97 -3.62
N THR A 120 -20.85 -6.18 -4.63
CA THR A 120 -21.27 -7.53 -5.04
C THR A 120 -20.12 -8.40 -5.58
N HIS A 121 -18.97 -7.79 -5.92
CA HIS A 121 -17.79 -8.50 -6.39
C HIS A 121 -16.92 -9.07 -5.25
N TYR A 122 -17.20 -8.72 -3.99
CA TYR A 122 -16.45 -9.19 -2.84
C TYR A 122 -17.13 -10.38 -2.17
N LYS A 123 -16.42 -11.51 -2.06
CA LYS A 123 -16.93 -12.76 -1.46
C LYS A 123 -17.45 -12.61 -0.03
N GLU A 124 -16.92 -11.62 0.67
CA GLU A 124 -17.25 -11.34 2.07
C GLU A 124 -18.47 -10.43 2.22
N TRP A 125 -18.99 -9.90 1.11
CA TRP A 125 -20.20 -9.09 1.10
C TRP A 125 -21.45 -9.99 1.08
N PRO A 126 -22.50 -9.72 1.89
CA PRO A 126 -23.70 -10.55 1.91
C PRO A 126 -24.39 -10.70 0.54
N GLY A 127 -24.29 -9.68 -0.31
CA GLY A 127 -24.82 -9.67 -1.67
C GLY A 127 -23.86 -10.20 -2.74
N TYR A 128 -22.83 -10.98 -2.37
CA TYR A 128 -21.84 -11.49 -3.32
C TYR A 128 -22.49 -12.30 -4.45
N GLN A 129 -22.09 -12.00 -5.69
CA GLN A 129 -22.53 -12.74 -6.87
C GLN A 129 -21.38 -13.61 -7.43
N PRO A 130 -21.52 -14.95 -7.43
CA PRO A 130 -20.51 -15.84 -7.96
C PRO A 130 -20.43 -15.77 -9.50
N GLY A 131 -19.24 -16.01 -10.04
CA GLY A 131 -19.01 -16.05 -11.49
C GLY A 131 -18.80 -14.69 -12.17
N GLY A 132 -18.82 -13.59 -11.41
CA GLY A 132 -18.52 -12.25 -11.91
C GLY A 132 -17.02 -11.98 -12.12
N THR A 133 -16.72 -10.86 -12.77
CA THR A 133 -15.36 -10.30 -12.88
C THR A 133 -14.80 -9.94 -11.50
N SER A 134 -13.47 -9.86 -11.38
CA SER A 134 -12.83 -9.40 -10.15
C SER A 134 -13.26 -7.96 -9.81
N PRO A 135 -13.27 -7.55 -8.53
CA PRO A 135 -13.64 -6.18 -8.16
C PRO A 135 -12.90 -5.12 -8.97
N ARG A 136 -11.59 -5.32 -9.17
CA ARG A 136 -10.74 -4.42 -9.96
C ARG A 136 -11.23 -4.28 -11.39
N GLU A 137 -11.47 -5.41 -12.06
CA GLU A 137 -11.92 -5.40 -13.45
C GLU A 137 -13.34 -4.84 -13.59
N ALA A 138 -14.23 -5.15 -12.66
CA ALA A 138 -15.57 -4.58 -12.62
C ALA A 138 -15.56 -3.06 -12.47
N ALA A 139 -14.75 -2.53 -11.55
CA ALA A 139 -14.59 -1.09 -11.37
C ALA A 139 -13.97 -0.43 -12.61
N ARG A 140 -12.96 -1.05 -13.23
CA ARG A 140 -12.35 -0.55 -14.47
C ARG A 140 -13.37 -0.44 -15.60
N LEU A 141 -14.17 -1.49 -15.83
CA LEU A 141 -15.23 -1.49 -16.83
C LEU A 141 -16.30 -0.44 -16.54
N LEU A 142 -16.67 -0.25 -15.27
CA LEU A 142 -17.58 0.82 -14.85
C LEU A 142 -17.02 2.21 -15.20
N ILE A 143 -15.76 2.48 -14.85
CA ILE A 143 -15.10 3.77 -15.16
C ILE A 143 -15.09 4.02 -16.68
N VAL A 144 -14.74 3.01 -17.49
CA VAL A 144 -14.74 3.12 -18.95
C VAL A 144 -16.13 3.43 -19.48
N ALA A 145 -17.16 2.69 -19.05
CA ALA A 145 -18.54 2.91 -19.50
C ALA A 145 -19.07 4.30 -19.11
N LEU A 146 -18.75 4.78 -17.91
CA LEU A 146 -19.13 6.12 -17.45
C LEU A 146 -18.39 7.22 -18.22
N ALA A 147 -17.12 6.99 -18.58
CA ALA A 147 -16.36 7.93 -19.41
C ALA A 147 -16.94 8.02 -20.82
N GLU A 148 -17.29 6.89 -21.44
CA GLU A 148 -17.97 6.85 -22.74
C GLU A 148 -19.33 7.54 -22.72
N ALA A 149 -20.06 7.44 -21.60
CA ALA A 149 -21.33 8.11 -21.39
C ALA A 149 -21.21 9.61 -21.06
N GLY A 150 -19.99 10.14 -20.87
CA GLY A 150 -19.77 11.54 -20.47
C GLY A 150 -20.31 11.86 -19.08
N ASP A 151 -20.21 10.91 -18.14
CA ASP A 151 -20.78 11.07 -16.80
C ASP A 151 -20.12 12.23 -16.03
N ALA A 152 -20.93 13.20 -15.62
CA ALA A 152 -20.44 14.40 -14.93
C ALA A 152 -19.87 14.11 -13.54
N ARG A 153 -20.34 13.06 -12.85
CA ARG A 153 -19.83 12.66 -11.52
C ARG A 153 -18.45 12.05 -11.66
N LEU A 154 -18.24 11.24 -12.71
CA LEU A 154 -16.91 10.72 -13.03
C LEU A 154 -15.93 11.85 -13.37
N ALA A 155 -16.36 12.81 -14.20
CA ALA A 155 -15.52 13.95 -14.55
C ALA A 155 -15.08 14.77 -13.32
N ALA A 156 -16.03 15.10 -12.43
CA ALA A 156 -15.74 15.82 -11.19
C ALA A 156 -14.85 15.01 -10.24
N TYR A 157 -15.05 13.70 -10.16
CA TYR A 157 -14.21 12.80 -9.36
C TYR A 157 -12.77 12.77 -9.89
N ALA A 158 -12.60 12.57 -11.21
CA ALA A 158 -11.32 12.55 -11.89
C ALA A 158 -10.55 13.88 -11.75
N GLU A 159 -11.25 15.01 -11.81
CA GLU A 159 -10.69 16.34 -11.58
C GLU A 159 -10.17 16.49 -10.14
N HIS A 160 -10.96 16.07 -9.14
CA HIS A 160 -10.57 16.18 -7.73
C HIS A 160 -9.30 15.37 -7.41
N VAL A 161 -9.25 14.12 -7.88
CA VAL A 161 -8.11 13.22 -7.62
C VAL A 161 -6.93 13.46 -8.58
N GLY A 162 -7.10 14.33 -9.59
CA GLY A 162 -6.07 14.67 -10.56
C GLY A 162 -5.63 13.51 -11.45
N ALA A 163 -6.53 12.57 -11.76
CA ALA A 163 -6.21 11.39 -12.56
C ALA A 163 -7.27 11.08 -13.61
N THR A 164 -6.82 10.63 -14.78
CA THR A 164 -7.67 10.22 -15.90
C THR A 164 -7.46 8.76 -16.30
N ASP A 165 -6.47 8.09 -15.72
CA ASP A 165 -6.19 6.68 -15.98
C ASP A 165 -7.28 5.79 -15.36
N PRO A 166 -8.00 4.97 -16.15
CA PRO A 166 -9.09 4.15 -15.63
C PRO A 166 -8.67 3.14 -14.56
N GLU A 167 -7.44 2.62 -14.63
CA GLU A 167 -6.90 1.69 -13.63
C GLU A 167 -6.68 2.37 -12.29
N HIS A 168 -6.06 3.56 -12.30
CA HIS A 168 -5.88 4.36 -11.10
C HIS A 168 -7.23 4.82 -10.51
N LEU A 169 -8.16 5.29 -11.34
CA LEU A 169 -9.50 5.69 -10.88
C LEU A 169 -10.26 4.52 -10.27
N ALA A 170 -10.21 3.33 -10.88
CA ALA A 170 -10.79 2.12 -10.34
C ALA A 170 -10.16 1.72 -8.99
N HIS A 171 -8.83 1.83 -8.87
CA HIS A 171 -8.13 1.57 -7.61
C HIS A 171 -8.63 2.49 -6.48
N LEU A 172 -8.71 3.80 -6.75
CA LEU A 172 -9.21 4.76 -5.78
C LEU A 172 -10.68 4.49 -5.44
N LEU A 173 -11.53 4.27 -6.44
CA LEU A 173 -12.97 4.03 -6.25
C LEU A 173 -13.27 2.80 -5.40
N LEU A 174 -12.43 1.76 -5.47
CA LEU A 174 -12.56 0.56 -4.64
C LEU A 174 -12.02 0.72 -3.22
N SER A 175 -11.24 1.77 -2.96
CA SER A 175 -10.57 1.95 -1.67
C SER A 175 -11.53 1.91 -0.46
N PRO A 176 -12.77 2.43 -0.49
CA PRO A 176 -13.63 2.39 0.69
C PRO A 176 -14.32 1.03 0.92
N CYS A 177 -14.33 0.12 -0.07
CA CYS A 177 -15.11 -1.13 0.01
C CYS A 177 -14.71 -2.02 1.20
N HIS A 178 -13.44 -2.05 1.59
CA HIS A 178 -12.99 -2.83 2.75
C HIS A 178 -13.65 -2.37 4.05
N LEU A 179 -13.77 -1.06 4.27
CA LEU A 179 -14.43 -0.48 5.45
C LEU A 179 -15.92 -0.87 5.52
N GLU A 180 -16.58 -0.92 4.36
CA GLU A 180 -17.99 -1.28 4.27
C GLU A 180 -18.21 -2.78 4.56
N ILE A 181 -17.30 -3.64 4.11
CA ILE A 181 -17.30 -5.06 4.42
C ILE A 181 -17.06 -5.29 5.92
N GLU A 182 -16.06 -4.61 6.50
CA GLU A 182 -15.77 -4.67 7.93
C GLU A 182 -16.96 -4.21 8.77
N ALA A 183 -17.59 -3.09 8.41
CA ALA A 183 -18.81 -2.60 9.06
C ALA A 183 -19.97 -3.60 8.95
N SER A 184 -20.15 -4.25 7.79
CA SER A 184 -21.18 -5.28 7.61
C SER A 184 -20.92 -6.51 8.47
N LYS A 185 -19.66 -6.95 8.60
CA LYS A 185 -19.28 -8.08 9.46
C LYS A 185 -19.52 -7.78 10.94
N ALA A 186 -19.17 -6.57 11.38
CA ALA A 186 -19.41 -6.12 12.75
C ALA A 186 -20.92 -6.08 13.06
N ALA A 187 -21.73 -5.55 12.15
CA ALA A 187 -23.19 -5.51 12.29
C ALA A 187 -23.82 -6.90 12.33
N ALA A 188 -23.30 -7.88 11.59
CA ALA A 188 -23.78 -9.26 11.62
C ALA A 188 -23.34 -10.05 12.87
N SER A 189 -22.35 -9.57 13.60
CA SER A 189 -21.83 -10.18 14.82
C SER A 189 -22.45 -9.61 16.11
N THR A 190 -23.36 -8.64 15.98
CA THR A 190 -24.08 -7.97 17.06
C THR A 190 -25.52 -8.46 17.12
#